data_AF-A0A966QY31-F1
#
_entry.id   AF-A0A966QY31-F1
#
_cell.length_a   1.000
_cell.length_b   1.000
_cell.length_c   1.000
_cell.angle_alpha   90.00
_cell.angle_beta   90.00
_cell.angle_gamma   90.00
#
_symmetry.space_group_name_H-M   'P 1'
#
loop_
_entity.id
_entity.type
_entity.pdbx_description
1 polymer ?
#
loop_
_entity_poly.entity_id
_entity_poly.type
_entity_poly.pdbx_seq_one_letter_code
_entity_poly.pdbx_strand_id
1 'polypeptide(L)' 'MKGAMIKLITPWILWFFNSKAVKEMVIQLLEKYAKSTDNDIDDNIVAMVKSALFPPEPAK' A
#
# COMPACT_ATOMS: atom_id res chain seq x y z
N MET A 1 -29.91 4.67 -10.90
CA MET A 1 -29.62 5.34 -9.61
C MET A 1 -28.41 4.76 -8.84
N LYS A 2 -28.16 3.43 -8.84
CA LYS A 2 -27.06 2.81 -8.06
C LYS A 2 -25.62 3.25 -8.45
N GLY A 3 -25.35 3.46 -9.74
CA GLY A 3 -23.99 3.83 -10.23
C GLY A 3 -23.57 5.27 -9.92
N ALA A 4 -24.52 6.19 -9.74
CA ALA A 4 -24.22 7.58 -9.39
C ALA A 4 -23.74 7.72 -7.94
N MET A 5 -24.34 6.95 -7.03
CA MET A 5 -23.97 6.97 -5.61
C MET A 5 -22.55 6.44 -5.38
N ILE A 6 -22.19 5.36 -6.07
CA ILE A 6 -20.83 4.79 -5.99
C ILE A 6 -19.80 5.83 -6.42
N LYS A 7 -20.02 6.50 -7.56
CA LYS A 7 -19.11 7.54 -8.08
C LYS A 7 -18.91 8.72 -7.12
N LEU A 8 -19.91 9.07 -6.31
CA LEU A 8 -19.81 10.14 -5.32
C LEU A 8 -18.99 9.73 -4.08
N ILE A 9 -19.04 8.44 -3.70
CA ILE A 9 -18.32 7.92 -2.53
C ILE A 9 -16.89 7.49 -2.90
N THR A 10 -16.65 7.09 -4.15
CA THR A 10 -15.33 6.70 -4.68
C THR A 10 -14.17 7.63 -4.28
N PRO A 11 -14.23 8.97 -4.42
CA PRO A 11 -13.10 9.83 -4.07
C PRO A 11 -12.71 9.75 -2.59
N TRP A 12 -13.68 9.61 -1.69
CA TRP A 12 -13.43 9.48 -0.25
C TRP A 12 -12.75 8.15 0.10
N ILE A 13 -13.20 7.06 -0.54
CA ILE A 13 -12.58 5.74 -0.39
C ILE A 13 -11.13 5.77 -0.90
N LEU A 14 -10.90 6.37 -2.06
CA LEU A 14 -9.57 6.48 -2.65
C LEU A 14 -8.64 7.39 -1.82
N TRP A 15 -9.17 8.46 -1.24
CA TRP A 15 -8.41 9.31 -0.32
C TRP A 15 -7.98 8.54 0.94
N PHE A 16 -8.91 7.80 1.55
CA PHE A 16 -8.61 6.94 2.68
C PHE A 16 -7.56 5.87 2.33
N PHE A 17 -7.70 5.23 1.16
CA PHE A 17 -6.76 4.23 0.67
C PHE A 17 -5.34 4.80 0.44
N ASN A 18 -5.24 6.06 0.03
CA ASN A 18 -3.96 6.75 -0.15
C ASN A 18 -3.32 7.24 1.15
N SER A 19 -3.98 7.06 2.30
CA SER A 19 -3.43 7.47 3.59
C SER A 19 -2.17 6.69 3.96
N LYS A 20 -1.26 7.35 4.69
CA LYS A 20 -0.02 6.74 5.20
C LYS A 20 -0.31 5.47 6.02
N ALA A 21 -1.33 5.51 6.88
CA ALA A 21 -1.70 4.38 7.74
C ALA A 21 -2.11 3.14 6.94
N VAL A 22 -2.88 3.29 5.85
CA VAL A 22 -3.26 2.15 4.99
C VAL A 22 -2.04 1.58 4.29
N LYS A 23 -1.15 2.43 3.75
CA LYS A 23 0.09 1.97 3.12
C LYS A 23 0.98 1.22 4.11
N GLU A 24 1.13 1.71 5.35
CA GLU A 24 1.87 1.02 6.41
C GLU A 24 1.22 -0.33 6.77
N MET A 25 -0.10 -0.39 6.86
CA MET A 25 -0.83 -1.64 7.12
C MET A 25 -0.59 -2.68 6.01
N VAL A 26 -0.64 -2.25 4.74
CA VAL A 26 -0.36 -3.13 3.59
C VAL A 26 1.06 -3.68 3.66
N ILE A 27 2.05 -2.82 3.95
CA ILE A 27 3.45 -3.27 4.12
C ILE A 27 3.57 -4.27 5.26
N GLN A 28 2.95 -4.02 6.42
CA GLN A 28 3.00 -4.96 7.55
C GLN A 28 2.39 -6.33 7.23
N LEU A 29 1.32 -6.38 6.43
CA LEU A 29 0.74 -7.63 5.97
C LEU A 29 1.69 -8.36 5.02
N LEU A 30 2.31 -7.65 4.07
CA LEU A 30 3.29 -8.22 3.16
C LEU A 30 4.52 -8.75 3.91
N GLU A 31 5.06 -8.00 4.88
CA GLU A 31 6.17 -8.42 5.75
C GLU A 31 5.80 -9.69 6.56
N LYS A 32 4.54 -9.83 7.00
CA LYS A 32 4.07 -11.05 7.69
C LYS A 32 3.95 -12.25 6.75
N TYR A 33 3.52 -12.03 5.52
CA TYR A 33 3.45 -13.10 4.51
C TYR A 33 4.84 -13.57 4.11
N ALA A 34 5.77 -12.66 3.84
CA ALA A 34 7.17 -12.98 3.54
C ALA A 34 7.83 -13.80 4.66
N LYS A 35 7.60 -13.43 5.93
CA LYS A 35 8.09 -14.21 7.09
C LYS A 35 7.45 -15.59 7.25
N SER A 36 6.31 -15.84 6.62
CA SER A 36 5.64 -17.15 6.66
C SER A 36 6.16 -18.10 5.58
N THR A 37 6.99 -17.61 4.67
CA THR A 37 7.62 -18.33 3.58
C THR A 37 9.13 -18.45 3.81
N ASP A 38 9.76 -19.40 3.13
CA ASP A 38 11.18 -19.75 3.31
C ASP A 38 12.02 -19.26 2.11
N ASN A 39 11.71 -18.05 1.61
CA ASN A 39 12.28 -17.53 0.36
C ASN A 39 12.74 -16.07 0.51
N ASP A 40 14.04 -15.80 0.42
CA ASP A 40 14.58 -14.43 0.50
C ASP A 40 14.09 -13.47 -0.62
N ILE A 41 13.45 -14.01 -1.67
CA ILE A 41 12.94 -13.22 -2.80
C ILE A 41 11.78 -12.33 -2.35
N ASP A 42 10.89 -12.80 -1.48
CA ASP A 42 9.73 -12.03 -1.05
C ASP A 42 10.12 -10.85 -0.16
N ASP A 43 11.09 -11.01 0.74
CA ASP A 43 11.65 -9.91 1.55
C ASP A 43 12.19 -8.77 0.67
N ASN A 44 12.91 -9.11 -0.40
CA ASN A 44 13.41 -8.14 -1.36
C ASN A 44 12.26 -7.42 -2.11
N ILE A 45 11.21 -8.14 -2.47
CA ILE A 45 10.01 -7.56 -3.08
C ILE A 45 9.31 -6.61 -2.10
N VAL A 46 9.15 -7.00 -0.83
CA VAL A 46 8.53 -6.17 0.19
C VAL A 46 9.34 -4.89 0.42
N ALA A 47 10.67 -4.98 0.46
CA ALA A 47 11.55 -3.82 0.55
C ALA A 47 11.40 -2.87 -0.65
N MET A 48 11.28 -3.41 -1.86
CA MET A 48 11.02 -2.64 -3.08
C MET A 48 9.65 -1.95 -3.05
N VAL A 49 8.60 -2.65 -2.62
CA VAL A 49 7.26 -2.07 -2.50
C VAL A 49 7.23 -0.96 -1.46
N LYS A 50 7.95 -1.12 -0.35
CA LYS A 50 8.08 -0.10 0.71
C LYS A 50 8.73 1.18 0.19
N SER A 51 9.83 1.07 -0.55
CA SER A 51 10.52 2.25 -1.12
C SER A 51 9.69 2.94 -2.21
N ALA A 52 8.92 2.18 -3.00
CA ALA A 52 8.01 2.74 -4.00
C ALA A 52 6.79 3.46 -3.38
N LEU A 53 6.25 2.94 -2.27
CA LEU A 53 5.09 3.55 -1.59
C LEU A 53 5.45 4.77 -0.73
N PHE A 54 6.71 4.86 -0.29
CA PHE A 54 7.28 5.95 0.49
C PHE A 54 8.56 6.47 -0.17
N PRO A 55 8.46 7.16 -1.33
CA PRO A 55 9.63 7.68 -2.00
C PRO A 55 10.35 8.69 -1.08
N PRO A 56 11.69 8.65 -1.03
CA PRO A 56 12.44 9.68 -0.32
C PRO A 56 12.12 11.05 -0.92
N GLU A 57 12.17 12.10 -0.10
CA GLU A 57 11.96 13.46 -0.60
C GLU A 57 12.90 13.70 -1.80
N PRO A 58 12.40 14.28 -2.90
CA PRO A 58 13.24 14.56 -4.04
C PRO A 58 14.39 15.46 -3.57
N ALA A 59 15.62 15.03 -3.85
CA ALA A 59 16.81 15.83 -3.57
C ALA A 59 16.64 17.17 -4.28
N LYS A 60 16.55 18.25 -3.49
CA LYS A 60 16.42 19.63 -3.97
C LYS A 60 17.68 20.07 -4.70
#